data_AF-A0A933LJ52-F1
#
_entry.id   AF-A0A933LJ52-F1
#
_cell.length_a   1.000
_cell.length_b   1.000
_cell.length_c   1.000
_cell.angle_alpha   90.00
_cell.angle_beta   90.00
_cell.angle_gamma   90.00
#
_symmetry.space_group_name_H-M   'P 1'
#
loop_
_entity.id
_entity.type
_entity.pdbx_description
1 polymer ?
#
loop_
_entity_poly.entity_id
_entity_poly.type
_entity_poly.pdbx_seq_one_letter_code
_entity_poly.pdbx_strand_id
1 'polypeptide(L)'
;MTQEVKVSRRKLWILSITLLGVWAALLLVAPAPSSAAGITIQGRLTGDDGQPTAGAVGLTLSIYDTDTATNPLWREEIAGVQVTNGIFAQTLGTGRNTGGSAQSFAAVFTGQPRFVGVQVNGGTELRPRILLTDAGHALTASSLLDSGSALTAANFLRRDGSGETTTTRTIRANGLIIGVTDEVARLDNNGFLDVKKIKIGGQEIVNTSGNLVGAARNVGGSLPKPGFNSRFELVNAERIFDFVSYADPLSPTPVTIIGPPEENFVVDQQFFAPDLGVNNRAIGSDVFDDFPGGQVGSYWTALTTQSLKVVRVGAASDQQQHLRVWSFGTNPSFPAPLFKSSNWTEINPGQTSSVTFPNVFKDHDKMVVSVIFFKDATNEIHNTFIGTDGGGGFNRGALWQNLKTSGIDVVRRGNDSDVDKFRVRVWEYDNVSSNFPKPDFDSGYIPNPDSFDTFMVFHNLNVSPERMLVDLTFRSDQVANKGINIDRYGGDSVGGGFLGANWQNLTTNSIEISSGGRAFSDLDFYRVRIWVVGQ
;
A
#
# COMPACT_ATOMS: atom_id res chain seq x y z
N MET A 1 -4.18 4.82 -86.10
CA MET A 1 -2.96 4.12 -85.68
C MET A 1 -2.91 4.13 -84.16
N THR A 2 -3.28 3.02 -83.55
CA THR A 2 -3.39 2.86 -82.09
C THR A 2 -2.05 2.32 -81.59
N GLN A 3 -1.28 3.10 -80.82
CA GLN A 3 -0.09 2.59 -80.14
C GLN A 3 -0.49 2.02 -78.77
N GLU A 4 -0.40 0.70 -78.62
CA GLU A 4 -0.42 0.03 -77.32
C GLU A 4 0.89 0.32 -76.57
N VAL A 5 0.80 1.04 -75.45
CA VAL A 5 1.92 1.18 -74.51
C VAL A 5 1.95 -0.06 -73.61
N LYS A 6 2.88 -0.97 -73.90
CA LYS A 6 3.13 -2.20 -73.13
C LYS A 6 3.91 -1.86 -71.85
N VAL A 7 3.21 -1.59 -70.74
CA VAL A 7 3.85 -1.43 -69.43
C VAL A 7 4.25 -2.81 -68.89
N SER A 8 5.55 -3.01 -68.66
CA SER A 8 6.09 -4.29 -68.19
C SER A 8 5.55 -4.65 -66.80
N ARG A 9 5.11 -5.90 -66.61
CA ARG A 9 4.55 -6.43 -65.35
C ARG A 9 5.41 -6.16 -64.11
N ARG A 10 6.74 -6.01 -64.25
CA ARG A 10 7.65 -5.66 -63.14
C ARG A 10 7.45 -4.26 -62.55
N LYS A 11 6.92 -3.29 -63.34
CA LYS A 11 6.62 -1.93 -62.86
C LYS A 11 5.28 -1.84 -62.12
N LEU A 12 4.33 -2.75 -62.39
CA LEU A 12 3.08 -2.84 -61.63
C LEU A 12 3.30 -3.37 -60.21
N TRP A 13 4.24 -4.30 -60.00
CA TRP A 13 4.49 -4.88 -58.67
C TRP A 13 5.15 -3.89 -57.69
N ILE A 14 5.94 -2.93 -58.18
CA ILE A 14 6.61 -1.92 -57.32
C ILE A 14 5.63 -0.79 -56.91
N LEU A 15 4.63 -0.47 -57.74
CA LEU A 15 3.57 0.47 -57.36
C LEU A 15 2.60 -0.12 -56.33
N SER A 16 2.34 -1.44 -56.36
CA SER A 16 1.44 -2.10 -55.41
C SER A 16 2.04 -2.27 -54.01
N ILE A 17 3.37 -2.40 -53.90
CA ILE A 17 4.05 -2.52 -52.59
C ILE A 17 4.21 -1.15 -51.90
N THR A 18 4.33 -0.06 -52.67
CA THR A 18 4.37 1.30 -52.12
C THR A 18 2.98 1.79 -51.68
N LEU A 19 1.89 1.39 -52.36
CA LEU A 19 0.53 1.73 -51.90
C LEU A 19 0.07 0.94 -50.66
N LEU A 20 0.55 -0.30 -50.46
CA LEU A 20 0.27 -1.07 -49.24
C LEU A 20 1.08 -0.58 -48.02
N GLY A 21 2.30 -0.06 -48.25
CA GLY A 21 3.15 0.50 -47.19
C GLY A 21 2.64 1.84 -46.63
N VAL A 22 1.93 2.63 -47.42
CA VAL A 22 1.33 3.90 -46.97
C VAL A 22 -0.05 3.70 -46.30
N TRP A 23 -0.74 2.59 -46.57
CA TRP A 23 -2.01 2.26 -45.90
C TRP A 23 -1.84 1.63 -44.51
N ALA A 24 -0.70 0.98 -44.22
CA ALA A 24 -0.42 0.41 -42.91
C ALA A 24 0.05 1.45 -41.86
N ALA A 25 0.37 2.68 -42.28
CA ALA A 25 0.81 3.77 -41.39
C ALA A 25 -0.34 4.74 -41.00
N LEU A 26 -1.58 4.46 -41.42
CA LEU A 26 -2.78 5.18 -41.01
C LEU A 26 -3.71 4.29 -40.14
N LEU A 27 -3.11 3.45 -39.29
CA LEU A 27 -3.85 2.84 -38.19
C LEU A 27 -4.05 3.89 -37.11
N LEU A 28 -5.31 4.35 -37.04
CA LEU A 28 -5.89 5.21 -36.02
C LEU A 28 -5.24 5.02 -34.64
N VAL A 29 -4.58 6.07 -34.14
CA VAL A 29 -4.62 6.35 -32.71
C VAL A 29 -6.06 6.72 -32.41
N ALA A 30 -6.88 5.73 -32.08
CA ALA A 30 -8.13 6.01 -31.39
C ALA A 30 -7.72 6.64 -30.06
N PRO A 31 -8.18 7.85 -29.71
CA PRO A 31 -8.07 8.29 -28.32
C PRO A 31 -8.71 7.18 -27.48
N ALA A 32 -7.98 6.68 -26.48
CA ALA A 32 -8.58 5.81 -25.48
C ALA A 32 -9.85 6.53 -24.98
N PRO A 33 -11.01 5.85 -24.87
CA PRO A 33 -12.16 6.47 -24.27
C PRO A 33 -11.73 6.98 -22.90
N SER A 34 -11.79 8.29 -22.68
CA SER A 34 -11.68 8.88 -21.36
C SER A 34 -12.70 8.13 -20.50
N SER A 35 -12.23 7.37 -19.51
CA SER A 35 -13.11 6.77 -18.51
C SER A 35 -13.91 7.90 -17.87
N ALA A 36 -15.16 8.06 -18.29
CA ALA A 36 -16.04 9.08 -17.72
C ALA A 36 -16.18 8.78 -16.23
N ALA A 37 -15.65 9.69 -15.41
CA ALA A 37 -15.58 9.57 -13.97
C ALA A 37 -17.00 9.66 -13.37
N GLY A 38 -17.67 8.52 -13.17
CA GLY A 38 -19.03 8.43 -12.63
C GLY A 38 -19.14 7.53 -11.40
N ILE A 39 -20.21 7.69 -10.61
CA ILE A 39 -20.52 6.88 -9.43
C ILE A 39 -21.68 5.95 -9.75
N THR A 40 -21.54 4.65 -9.51
CA THR A 40 -22.64 3.69 -9.68
C THR A 40 -23.53 3.69 -8.44
N ILE A 41 -24.83 3.97 -8.63
CA ILE A 41 -25.86 3.88 -7.60
C ILE A 41 -26.68 2.62 -7.87
N GLN A 42 -26.80 1.75 -6.87
CA GLN A 42 -27.64 0.56 -6.92
C GLN A 42 -28.72 0.64 -5.85
N GLY A 43 -29.88 0.06 -6.14
CA GLY A 43 -30.99 0.04 -5.19
C GLY A 43 -32.08 -0.96 -5.55
N ARG A 44 -32.97 -1.20 -4.58
CA ARG A 44 -34.17 -2.01 -4.76
C ARG A 44 -35.41 -1.11 -4.76
N LEU A 45 -36.19 -1.16 -5.83
CA LEU A 45 -37.49 -0.53 -5.97
C LEU A 45 -38.58 -1.56 -5.69
N THR A 46 -39.52 -1.18 -4.84
CA THR A 46 -40.75 -1.90 -4.56
C THR A 46 -41.95 -1.02 -4.89
N GLY A 47 -43.06 -1.63 -5.31
CA GLY A 47 -44.35 -0.97 -5.42
C GLY A 47 -44.96 -0.67 -4.04
N ASP A 48 -46.11 -0.02 -4.05
CA ASP A 48 -46.88 0.32 -2.83
C ASP A 48 -47.38 -0.92 -2.07
N ASP A 49 -47.43 -2.07 -2.75
CA ASP A 49 -47.74 -3.39 -2.20
C ASP A 49 -46.51 -4.12 -1.60
N GLY A 50 -45.35 -3.45 -1.61
CA GLY A 50 -44.06 -4.01 -1.19
C GLY A 50 -43.46 -5.03 -2.16
N GLN A 51 -44.09 -5.29 -3.31
CA GLN A 51 -43.57 -6.23 -4.29
C GLN A 51 -42.48 -5.58 -5.14
N PRO A 52 -41.46 -6.34 -5.59
CA PRO A 52 -40.40 -5.79 -6.43
C PRO A 52 -40.94 -5.31 -7.78
N THR A 53 -40.59 -4.09 -8.17
CA THR A 53 -40.96 -3.53 -9.47
C THR A 53 -40.10 -4.14 -10.58
N ALA A 54 -40.65 -4.34 -11.78
CA ALA A 54 -39.89 -4.77 -12.95
C ALA A 54 -40.24 -3.92 -14.17
N GLY A 55 -39.29 -3.77 -15.10
CA GLY A 55 -39.44 -2.98 -16.32
C GLY A 55 -38.63 -1.69 -16.33
N ALA A 56 -38.82 -0.88 -17.37
CA ALA A 56 -38.10 0.37 -17.55
C ALA A 56 -38.73 1.51 -16.73
N VAL A 57 -37.91 2.23 -15.95
CA VAL A 57 -38.34 3.39 -15.15
C VAL A 57 -37.50 4.62 -15.50
N GLY A 58 -38.07 5.82 -15.30
CA GLY A 58 -37.30 7.06 -15.27
C GLY A 58 -36.74 7.31 -13.87
N LEU A 59 -35.44 7.62 -13.76
CA LEU A 59 -34.81 8.03 -12.51
C LEU A 59 -34.36 9.50 -12.59
N THR A 60 -34.66 10.27 -11.56
CA THR A 60 -33.98 11.55 -11.31
C THR A 60 -33.07 11.36 -10.10
N LEU A 61 -31.76 11.49 -10.33
CA LEU A 61 -30.73 11.36 -9.29
C LEU A 61 -30.18 12.75 -8.98
N SER A 62 -30.16 13.14 -7.71
CA SER A 62 -29.68 14.46 -7.27
C SER A 62 -28.65 14.34 -6.14
N ILE A 63 -27.60 15.16 -6.14
CA ILE A 63 -26.61 15.24 -5.04
C ILE A 63 -26.80 16.54 -4.28
N TYR A 64 -26.72 16.49 -2.95
CA TYR A 64 -26.93 17.60 -2.02
C TYR A 64 -25.78 17.74 -1.02
N ASP A 65 -25.61 18.96 -0.49
CA ASP A 65 -24.70 19.25 0.63
C ASP A 65 -25.20 18.63 1.96
N THR A 66 -26.51 18.62 2.20
CA THR A 66 -27.12 18.06 3.43
C THR A 66 -28.32 17.16 3.11
N ASP A 67 -28.72 16.33 4.07
CA ASP A 67 -29.89 15.44 3.98
C ASP A 67 -31.22 16.19 3.76
N THR A 68 -31.26 17.46 4.18
CA THR A 68 -32.44 18.34 4.21
C THR A 68 -32.38 19.47 3.17
N ALA A 69 -31.26 19.64 2.47
CA ALA A 69 -31.11 20.70 1.47
C ALA A 69 -32.14 20.56 0.32
N THR A 70 -32.71 21.68 -0.10
CA THR A 70 -33.70 21.72 -1.18
C THR A 70 -33.07 21.95 -2.56
N ASN A 71 -31.88 22.58 -2.59
CA ASN A 71 -31.14 22.86 -3.82
C ASN A 71 -30.04 21.80 -4.03
N PRO A 72 -30.06 21.06 -5.17
CA PRO A 72 -29.01 20.10 -5.46
C PRO A 72 -27.74 20.79 -5.95
N LEU A 73 -26.58 20.18 -5.69
CA LEU A 73 -25.31 20.48 -6.35
C LEU A 73 -25.29 19.93 -7.77
N TRP A 74 -25.89 18.76 -7.99
CA TRP A 74 -25.93 18.07 -9.28
C TRP A 74 -27.23 17.29 -9.43
N ARG A 75 -27.73 17.18 -10.67
CA ARG A 75 -28.95 16.43 -11.01
C ARG A 75 -28.79 15.81 -12.39
N GLU A 76 -29.19 14.55 -12.51
CA GLU A 76 -29.35 13.88 -13.79
C GLU A 76 -30.76 13.28 -13.90
N GLU A 77 -31.38 13.46 -15.06
CA GLU A 77 -32.63 12.80 -15.43
C GLU A 77 -32.32 11.71 -16.45
N ILE A 78 -32.64 10.46 -16.08
CA ILE A 78 -32.23 9.26 -16.79
C ILE A 78 -33.49 8.48 -17.15
N ALA A 79 -33.78 8.40 -18.45
CA ALA A 79 -34.92 7.65 -18.95
C ALA A 79 -34.56 6.18 -19.19
N GLY A 80 -35.53 5.28 -18.96
CA GLY A 80 -35.44 3.90 -19.41
C GLY A 80 -34.51 2.98 -18.61
N VAL A 81 -34.23 3.32 -17.35
CA VAL A 81 -33.42 2.49 -16.44
C VAL A 81 -34.10 1.14 -16.25
N GLN A 82 -33.42 0.05 -16.59
CA GLN A 82 -33.98 -1.29 -16.50
C GLN A 82 -33.96 -1.76 -15.04
N VAL A 83 -35.14 -2.17 -14.56
CA VAL A 83 -35.31 -2.75 -13.23
C VAL A 83 -35.67 -4.22 -13.39
N THR A 84 -34.87 -5.10 -12.78
CA THR A 84 -35.10 -6.55 -12.80
C THR A 84 -35.23 -7.06 -11.37
N ASN A 85 -36.36 -7.69 -11.04
CA ASN A 85 -36.68 -8.14 -9.67
C ASN A 85 -36.50 -7.03 -8.61
N GLY A 86 -36.91 -5.81 -8.94
CA GLY A 86 -36.74 -4.62 -8.09
C GLY A 86 -35.35 -4.01 -8.14
N ILE A 87 -34.32 -4.67 -8.69
CA ILE A 87 -32.95 -4.15 -8.65
C ILE A 87 -32.66 -3.26 -9.86
N PHE A 88 -32.07 -2.09 -9.60
CA PHE A 88 -31.46 -1.23 -10.62
C PHE A 88 -30.00 -0.93 -10.27
N ALA A 89 -29.21 -0.63 -11.30
CA ALA A 89 -27.85 -0.09 -11.18
C ALA A 89 -27.69 1.01 -12.23
N GLN A 90 -27.38 2.23 -11.80
CA GLN A 90 -27.26 3.38 -12.67
C GLN A 90 -26.04 4.22 -12.31
N THR A 91 -25.22 4.53 -13.31
CA THR A 91 -24.06 5.41 -13.14
C THR A 91 -24.49 6.87 -13.23
N LEU A 92 -24.22 7.63 -12.17
CA LEU A 92 -24.38 9.08 -12.05
C LEU A 92 -23.06 9.77 -12.43
N GLY A 93 -23.11 10.93 -13.08
CA GLY A 93 -21.93 11.70 -13.48
C GLY A 93 -21.45 11.45 -14.91
N THR A 94 -22.06 10.47 -15.59
CA THR A 94 -21.81 10.18 -17.01
C THR A 94 -22.86 10.81 -17.93
N GLY A 95 -23.99 11.25 -17.35
CA GLY A 95 -25.08 11.89 -18.05
C GLY A 95 -24.94 13.40 -18.14
N ARG A 96 -25.96 14.03 -18.75
CA ARG A 96 -26.06 15.49 -18.79
C ARG A 96 -26.58 16.00 -17.44
N ASN A 97 -25.87 16.95 -16.85
CA ASN A 97 -26.39 17.71 -15.71
C ASN A 97 -27.65 18.49 -16.16
N THR A 98 -28.80 18.13 -15.58
CA THR A 98 -30.10 18.78 -15.82
C THR A 98 -30.46 19.79 -14.74
N GLY A 99 -29.66 19.93 -13.68
CA GLY A 99 -29.85 20.97 -12.66
C GLY A 99 -28.86 20.90 -11.49
N GLY A 100 -28.59 22.04 -10.87
CA GLY A 100 -27.71 22.13 -9.70
C GLY A 100 -26.64 23.20 -9.88
N SER A 101 -25.94 23.52 -8.79
CA SER A 101 -24.98 24.63 -8.76
C SER A 101 -23.56 24.27 -9.22
N ALA A 102 -23.20 22.98 -9.24
CA ALA A 102 -21.86 22.55 -9.59
C ALA A 102 -21.61 22.62 -11.11
N GLN A 103 -20.49 23.23 -11.49
CA GLN A 103 -20.09 23.42 -12.90
C GLN A 103 -19.55 22.14 -13.56
N SER A 104 -19.16 21.15 -12.77
CA SER A 104 -18.72 19.83 -13.22
C SER A 104 -19.07 18.77 -12.18
N PHE A 105 -19.15 17.50 -12.60
CA PHE A 105 -19.44 16.41 -11.66
C PHE A 105 -18.35 16.29 -10.58
N ALA A 106 -17.08 16.53 -10.95
CA ALA A 106 -15.97 16.56 -9.99
C ALA A 106 -16.12 17.70 -8.95
N ALA A 107 -16.62 18.87 -9.35
CA ALA A 107 -16.81 20.02 -8.44
C ALA A 107 -17.86 19.76 -7.36
N VAL A 108 -18.73 18.76 -7.53
CA VAL A 108 -19.69 18.35 -6.50
C VAL A 108 -18.97 17.91 -5.22
N PHE A 109 -17.78 17.33 -5.33
CA PHE A 109 -17.08 16.67 -4.21
C PHE A 109 -16.04 17.55 -3.51
N THR A 110 -16.08 18.88 -3.66
CA THR A 110 -15.12 19.79 -2.98
C THR A 110 -15.49 20.11 -1.52
N GLY A 111 -16.42 19.35 -0.93
CA GLY A 111 -16.84 19.41 0.48
C GLY A 111 -17.50 18.09 0.87
N GLN A 112 -17.45 17.70 2.15
CA GLN A 112 -18.07 16.47 2.66
C GLN A 112 -18.81 16.76 3.97
N PRO A 113 -19.90 16.02 4.27
CA PRO A 113 -20.48 14.89 3.52
C PRO A 113 -21.35 15.26 2.28
N ARG A 114 -21.80 14.26 1.51
CA ARG A 114 -22.74 14.41 0.37
C ARG A 114 -23.93 13.47 0.46
N PHE A 115 -25.09 13.88 -0.06
CA PHE A 115 -26.33 13.11 0.02
C PHE A 115 -26.98 12.91 -1.34
N VAL A 116 -27.34 11.68 -1.70
CA VAL A 116 -28.03 11.32 -2.94
C VAL A 116 -29.52 11.17 -2.70
N GLY A 117 -30.30 11.96 -3.46
CA GLY A 117 -31.74 11.82 -3.60
C GLY A 117 -32.11 11.04 -4.87
N VAL A 118 -33.18 10.27 -4.77
CA VAL A 118 -33.72 9.45 -5.88
C VAL A 118 -35.20 9.78 -6.05
N GLN A 119 -35.60 10.14 -7.26
CA GLN A 119 -37.01 10.19 -7.69
C GLN A 119 -37.24 9.15 -8.77
N VAL A 120 -38.40 8.49 -8.73
CA VAL A 120 -38.80 7.48 -9.72
C VAL A 120 -40.01 8.02 -10.49
N ASN A 121 -39.95 7.98 -11.81
CA ASN A 121 -41.01 8.42 -12.73
C ASN A 121 -41.57 9.84 -12.46
N GLY A 122 -40.71 10.76 -12.00
CA GLY A 122 -41.10 12.14 -11.67
C GLY A 122 -41.94 12.29 -10.40
N GLY A 123 -42.04 11.24 -9.57
CA GLY A 123 -42.72 11.27 -8.28
C GLY A 123 -41.94 12.00 -7.18
N THR A 124 -42.47 11.95 -5.96
CA THR A 124 -41.81 12.53 -4.78
C THR A 124 -40.44 11.90 -4.54
N GLU A 125 -39.44 12.72 -4.19
CA GLU A 125 -38.11 12.25 -3.85
C GLU A 125 -38.14 11.34 -2.61
N LEU A 126 -37.55 10.16 -2.75
CA LEU A 126 -37.50 9.17 -1.69
C LEU A 126 -36.68 9.69 -0.50
N ARG A 127 -37.06 9.22 0.70
CA ARG A 127 -36.44 9.56 1.98
C ARG A 127 -36.23 8.28 2.80
N PRO A 128 -35.17 8.18 3.62
CA PRO A 128 -34.06 9.13 3.76
C PRO A 128 -33.15 9.13 2.51
N ARG A 129 -32.37 10.21 2.33
CA ARG A 129 -31.34 10.27 1.28
C ARG A 129 -30.19 9.33 1.59
N ILE A 130 -29.52 8.84 0.56
CA ILE A 130 -28.35 7.98 0.71
C ILE A 130 -27.14 8.87 1.00
N LEU A 131 -26.46 8.65 2.13
CA LEU A 131 -25.19 9.33 2.43
C LEU A 131 -24.09 8.75 1.52
N LEU A 132 -23.38 9.63 0.81
CA LEU A 132 -22.15 9.30 0.12
C LEU A 132 -20.97 9.58 1.05
N THR A 133 -20.21 8.53 1.35
CA THR A 133 -18.91 8.59 2.03
C THR A 133 -17.78 8.72 0.99
N ASP A 134 -16.50 8.79 1.40
CA ASP A 134 -15.32 9.31 0.65
C ASP A 134 -15.03 8.77 -0.77
N ALA A 135 -15.82 7.86 -1.34
CA ALA A 135 -15.74 7.37 -2.71
C ALA A 135 -15.86 8.48 -3.80
N GLY A 136 -16.45 9.64 -3.48
CA GLY A 136 -16.58 10.76 -4.43
C GLY A 136 -15.28 11.52 -4.74
N HIS A 137 -14.28 11.45 -3.86
CA HIS A 137 -13.01 12.17 -4.03
C HIS A 137 -12.07 11.55 -5.07
N ALA A 138 -12.17 10.24 -5.35
CA ALA A 138 -11.37 9.60 -6.39
C ALA A 138 -11.56 10.26 -7.77
N LEU A 139 -12.73 10.87 -8.01
CA LEU A 139 -13.03 11.61 -9.24
C LEU A 139 -12.31 12.97 -9.30
N THR A 140 -12.07 13.62 -8.16
CA THR A 140 -11.32 14.89 -8.10
C THR A 140 -9.84 14.70 -8.44
N ALA A 141 -9.24 13.57 -8.05
CA ALA A 141 -7.86 13.23 -8.39
C ALA A 141 -7.65 13.04 -9.91
N SER A 142 -8.66 12.51 -10.62
CA SER A 142 -8.63 12.42 -12.10
C SER A 142 -8.87 13.79 -12.78
N SER A 143 -9.74 14.63 -12.22
CA SER A 143 -10.04 15.97 -12.79
C SER A 143 -8.91 16.98 -12.65
N LEU A 144 -7.97 16.75 -11.72
CA LEU A 144 -6.71 17.52 -11.60
C LEU A 144 -5.73 17.25 -12.75
N LEU A 145 -5.96 16.19 -13.53
CA LEU A 145 -5.18 15.84 -14.72
C LEU A 145 -5.85 16.31 -16.03
N ASP A 146 -7.17 16.53 -16.03
CA ASP A 146 -7.95 16.79 -17.26
C ASP A 146 -8.46 18.24 -17.39
N SER A 147 -8.42 19.01 -16.30
CA SER A 147 -8.49 20.47 -16.41
C SER A 147 -7.07 20.95 -16.65
N GLY A 148 -6.78 21.59 -17.79
CA GLY A 148 -5.49 22.25 -18.10
C GLY A 148 -5.03 23.33 -17.09
N SER A 149 -5.65 23.39 -15.92
CA SER A 149 -5.07 23.89 -14.68
C SER A 149 -4.42 22.74 -13.92
N ALA A 150 -3.30 22.21 -14.44
CA ALA A 150 -2.26 21.79 -13.52
C ALA A 150 -2.08 22.94 -12.52
N LEU A 151 -1.95 22.63 -11.23
CA LEU A 151 -1.49 23.57 -10.22
C LEU A 151 -0.12 24.09 -10.67
N THR A 152 -0.12 25.08 -11.56
CA THR A 152 1.07 25.80 -11.93
C THR A 152 1.44 26.60 -10.69
N ALA A 153 2.73 26.61 -10.36
CA ALA A 153 3.28 27.46 -9.30
C ALA A 153 2.95 28.96 -9.50
N ALA A 154 2.35 29.34 -10.62
CA ALA A 154 1.76 30.65 -10.88
C ALA A 154 0.71 31.07 -9.83
N ASN A 155 -0.06 30.15 -9.24
CA ASN A 155 -1.02 30.52 -8.18
C ASN A 155 -0.37 30.80 -6.81
N PHE A 156 0.92 30.47 -6.64
CA PHE A 156 1.72 30.87 -5.47
C PHE A 156 2.58 32.12 -5.71
N LEU A 157 2.53 32.69 -6.91
CA LEU A 157 3.20 33.95 -7.21
C LEU A 157 2.19 35.07 -7.09
N ARG A 158 2.23 35.83 -5.99
CA ARG A 158 1.77 37.22 -6.04
C ARG A 158 2.58 37.90 -7.11
N ARG A 159 1.93 38.19 -8.23
CA ARG A 159 2.48 39.03 -9.29
C ARG A 159 2.60 40.44 -8.71
N ASP A 160 3.79 40.79 -8.20
CA ASP A 160 4.09 42.21 -8.09
C ASP A 160 4.31 42.76 -9.50
N GLY A 161 3.76 43.95 -9.74
CA GLY A 161 3.57 44.51 -11.07
C GLY A 161 4.83 45.04 -11.74
N SER A 162 6.02 44.52 -11.43
CA SER A 162 7.28 44.96 -12.04
C SER A 162 7.96 43.78 -12.76
N GLY A 163 7.96 43.82 -14.09
CA GLY A 163 8.34 42.73 -14.99
C GLY A 163 9.82 42.33 -15.02
N GLU A 164 10.49 42.25 -13.88
CA GLU A 164 11.79 41.62 -13.73
C GLU A 164 11.99 41.19 -12.27
N THR A 165 12.25 39.90 -12.02
CA THR A 165 12.52 39.43 -10.65
C THR A 165 13.65 38.40 -10.65
N THR A 166 14.86 38.88 -10.40
CA THR A 166 15.97 38.05 -9.90
C THR A 166 15.61 37.60 -8.48
N THR A 167 15.39 36.29 -8.28
CA THR A 167 15.24 35.73 -6.93
C THR A 167 16.26 34.63 -6.72
N THR A 168 17.22 34.88 -5.83
CA THR A 168 18.01 33.84 -5.19
C THR A 168 17.06 33.00 -4.34
N ARG A 169 16.70 31.79 -4.78
CA ARG A 169 15.86 30.88 -3.98
C ARG A 169 16.74 29.99 -3.13
N THR A 170 16.66 30.17 -1.82
CA THR A 170 17.24 29.23 -0.85
C THR A 170 16.23 28.13 -0.58
N ILE A 171 16.51 26.89 -1.00
CA ILE A 171 15.75 25.72 -0.55
C ILE A 171 16.37 25.28 0.77
N ARG A 172 15.57 25.25 1.84
CA ARG A 172 15.99 24.73 3.14
C ARG A 172 15.35 23.37 3.37
N ALA A 173 16.16 22.34 3.40
CA ALA A 173 15.79 21.01 3.90
C ALA A 173 16.58 20.75 5.19
N ASN A 174 15.90 20.55 6.32
CA ASN A 174 16.51 20.21 7.61
C ASN A 174 17.75 21.07 8.01
N GLY A 175 17.67 22.40 7.83
CA GLY A 175 18.75 23.32 8.18
C GLY A 175 19.96 23.32 7.21
N LEU A 176 19.98 22.45 6.19
CA LEU A 176 20.96 22.49 5.11
C LEU A 176 20.53 23.51 4.05
N ILE A 177 21.40 24.50 3.81
CA ILE A 177 21.22 25.51 2.77
C ILE A 177 21.68 24.91 1.45
N ILE A 178 20.74 24.57 0.56
CA ILE A 178 21.05 24.31 -0.85
C ILE A 178 21.01 25.66 -1.56
N GLY A 179 22.18 26.28 -1.70
CA GLY A 179 22.33 27.52 -2.46
C GLY A 179 22.36 27.20 -3.95
N VAL A 180 21.25 27.43 -4.65
CA VAL A 180 21.24 27.46 -6.12
C VAL A 180 21.70 28.85 -6.53
N THR A 181 23.00 29.02 -6.79
CA THR A 181 23.53 30.30 -7.28
C THR A 181 23.61 30.28 -8.80
N ASP A 182 22.84 31.19 -9.39
CA ASP A 182 22.98 31.77 -10.72
C ASP A 182 23.32 30.81 -11.87
N GLU A 183 22.35 29.97 -12.25
CA GLU A 183 21.97 29.78 -13.65
C GLU A 183 20.69 28.92 -13.70
N VAL A 184 19.64 29.54 -14.25
CA VAL A 184 18.28 29.05 -14.51
C VAL A 184 18.18 27.51 -14.55
N ALA A 185 17.62 26.90 -13.51
CA ALA A 185 17.07 25.57 -13.62
C ALA A 185 15.84 25.65 -14.52
N ARG A 186 15.99 25.22 -15.79
CA ARG A 186 14.85 25.07 -16.69
C ARG A 186 14.29 23.67 -16.48
N LEU A 187 12.97 23.56 -16.37
CA LEU A 187 12.33 22.27 -16.58
C LEU A 187 12.43 21.96 -18.07
N ASP A 188 12.91 20.78 -18.44
CA ASP A 188 12.80 20.33 -19.82
C ASP A 188 11.32 20.11 -20.20
N ASN A 189 11.05 19.86 -21.48
CA ASN A 189 9.68 19.67 -21.98
C ASN A 189 8.96 18.44 -21.38
N ASN A 190 9.66 17.64 -20.57
CA ASN A 190 9.14 16.46 -19.89
C ASN A 190 9.00 16.67 -18.37
N GLY A 191 9.29 17.87 -17.85
CA GLY A 191 9.14 18.21 -16.44
C GLY A 191 10.32 17.79 -15.56
N PHE A 192 11.49 17.48 -16.13
CA PHE A 192 12.71 17.21 -15.35
C PHE A 192 13.53 18.48 -15.16
N LEU A 193 14.15 18.61 -13.98
CA LEU A 193 15.01 19.75 -13.65
C LEU A 193 16.36 19.63 -14.38
N ASP A 194 16.58 20.45 -15.42
CA ASP A 194 17.87 20.56 -16.10
C ASP A 194 18.82 21.41 -15.23
N VAL A 195 19.59 20.76 -14.36
CA VAL A 195 20.50 21.44 -13.44
C VAL A 195 21.88 21.56 -14.07
N LYS A 196 22.22 22.76 -14.56
CA LYS A 196 23.53 23.01 -15.16
C LYS A 196 24.66 23.13 -14.14
N LYS A 197 24.41 23.41 -12.86
CA LYS A 197 25.46 23.48 -11.82
C LYS A 197 24.89 23.13 -10.45
N ILE A 198 25.58 22.25 -9.71
CA ILE A 198 25.23 21.91 -8.32
C ILE A 198 26.41 22.23 -7.41
N LYS A 199 26.16 23.04 -6.39
CA LYS A 199 27.12 23.33 -5.31
C LYS A 199 26.55 22.92 -3.96
N ILE A 200 27.37 22.31 -3.12
CA ILE A 200 27.05 22.03 -1.71
C ILE A 200 28.14 22.68 -0.85
N GLY A 201 27.75 23.50 0.12
CA GLY A 201 28.72 24.21 0.98
C GLY A 201 29.69 25.14 0.23
N GLY A 202 29.29 25.62 -0.96
CA GLY A 202 30.14 26.45 -1.83
C GLY A 202 31.08 25.68 -2.76
N GLN A 203 31.20 24.35 -2.60
CA GLN A 203 32.01 23.49 -3.47
C GLN A 203 31.18 22.98 -4.64
N GLU A 204 31.72 23.05 -5.86
CA GLU A 204 31.08 22.54 -7.07
C GLU A 204 31.17 21.01 -7.11
N ILE A 205 30.01 20.37 -7.28
CA ILE A 205 29.90 18.92 -7.36
C ILE A 205 29.56 18.50 -8.80
N VAL A 206 28.74 19.27 -9.51
CA VAL A 206 28.42 19.07 -10.93
C VAL A 206 28.67 20.35 -11.70
N ASN A 207 29.46 20.25 -12.79
CA ASN A 207 29.78 21.39 -13.64
C ASN A 207 28.74 21.65 -14.74
N THR A 208 28.92 22.76 -15.47
CA THR A 208 28.06 23.22 -16.60
C THR A 208 27.87 22.22 -17.73
N SER A 209 28.65 21.15 -17.77
CA SER A 209 28.54 20.07 -18.76
C SER A 209 27.92 18.80 -18.18
N GLY A 210 27.42 18.84 -16.94
CA GLY A 210 26.83 17.68 -16.24
C GLY A 210 27.85 16.71 -15.62
N ASN A 211 29.14 17.05 -15.60
CA ASN A 211 30.19 16.17 -15.09
C ASN A 211 30.46 16.41 -13.61
N LEU A 212 30.76 15.33 -12.87
CA LEU A 212 31.18 15.41 -11.47
C LEU A 212 32.58 16.01 -11.36
N VAL A 213 32.74 17.09 -10.58
CA VAL A 213 34.00 17.86 -10.49
C VAL A 213 34.53 18.09 -9.06
N GLY A 214 33.76 17.73 -8.03
CA GLY A 214 34.16 17.85 -6.62
C GLY A 214 34.70 16.54 -6.06
N ALA A 215 35.68 16.62 -5.14
CA ALA A 215 36.18 15.45 -4.41
C ALA A 215 35.05 14.84 -3.56
N ALA A 216 34.46 13.76 -4.06
CA ALA A 216 33.50 12.96 -3.33
C ALA A 216 34.18 12.40 -2.07
N ARG A 217 33.91 12.98 -0.90
CA ARG A 217 34.14 12.26 0.36
C ARG A 217 33.05 11.19 0.45
N ASN A 218 33.36 10.03 -0.11
CA ASN A 218 32.75 8.71 0.11
C ASN A 218 31.25 8.73 0.50
N VAL A 219 30.38 9.05 -0.45
CA VAL A 219 29.06 8.42 -0.50
C VAL A 219 29.26 7.20 -1.41
N GLY A 220 29.57 6.06 -0.80
CA GLY A 220 29.70 4.79 -1.51
C GLY A 220 28.34 4.36 -2.05
N GLY A 221 28.14 4.56 -3.34
CA GLY A 221 26.95 4.10 -4.07
C GLY A 221 26.99 4.66 -5.48
N SER A 222 27.21 3.81 -6.47
CA SER A 222 27.05 4.19 -7.88
C SER A 222 25.60 4.64 -8.08
N LEU A 223 25.39 5.83 -8.65
CA LEU A 223 24.05 6.24 -9.10
C LEU A 223 23.52 5.20 -10.09
N PRO A 224 22.28 4.70 -9.95
CA PRO A 224 21.71 3.78 -10.91
C PRO A 224 21.67 4.44 -12.29
N LYS A 225 21.92 3.65 -13.34
CA LYS A 225 21.76 4.10 -14.72
C LYS A 225 20.34 4.66 -14.94
N PRO A 226 20.16 5.62 -15.88
CA PRO A 226 18.84 6.18 -16.18
C PRO A 226 17.88 5.06 -16.60
N GLY A 227 16.82 4.85 -15.83
CA GLY A 227 15.82 3.80 -16.11
C GLY A 227 15.06 3.24 -14.91
N PHE A 228 15.46 3.53 -13.66
CA PHE A 228 14.78 3.01 -12.46
C PHE A 228 14.12 4.13 -11.65
N ASN A 229 12.78 4.10 -11.60
CA ASN A 229 11.97 5.02 -10.80
C ASN A 229 11.88 4.52 -9.35
N SER A 230 12.73 5.03 -8.46
CA SER A 230 12.45 5.02 -7.02
C SER A 230 11.62 6.27 -6.67
N ARG A 231 10.36 6.07 -6.28
CA ARG A 231 9.53 7.15 -5.71
C ARG A 231 9.82 7.24 -4.21
N PHE A 232 10.37 8.38 -3.78
CA PHE A 232 10.40 8.78 -2.37
C PHE A 232 9.26 9.79 -2.18
N GLU A 233 8.19 9.39 -1.50
CA GLU A 233 7.07 10.28 -1.18
C GLU A 233 7.23 10.75 0.28
N LEU A 234 7.68 11.99 0.46
CA LEU A 234 7.67 12.65 1.77
C LEU A 234 6.24 13.14 2.03
N VAL A 235 5.44 12.31 2.71
CA VAL A 235 4.13 12.72 3.22
C VAL A 235 4.36 13.73 4.36
N ASN A 236 3.74 14.90 4.26
CA ASN A 236 3.93 16.00 5.20
C ASN A 236 3.58 15.61 6.66
N ALA A 237 4.49 15.94 7.57
CA ALA A 237 4.29 16.21 9.01
C ALA A 237 3.99 15.07 10.01
N GLU A 238 3.97 13.80 9.64
CA GLU A 238 3.88 12.69 10.61
C GLU A 238 4.95 11.65 10.29
N ARG A 239 5.73 11.20 11.29
CA ARG A 239 6.93 10.33 11.11
C ARG A 239 6.56 8.90 10.67
N ILE A 240 6.02 8.78 9.46
CA ILE A 240 5.82 7.54 8.72
C ILE A 240 6.82 7.60 7.57
N PHE A 241 7.84 6.74 7.61
CA PHE A 241 8.69 6.53 6.45
C PHE A 241 8.02 5.47 5.59
N ASP A 242 7.36 5.91 4.53
CA ASP A 242 6.82 5.04 3.49
C ASP A 242 7.89 4.88 2.40
N PHE A 243 8.36 3.65 2.22
CA PHE A 243 9.39 3.32 1.23
C PHE A 243 8.91 2.19 0.33
N VAL A 244 8.93 2.44 -0.98
CA VAL A 244 8.75 1.42 -2.01
C VAL A 244 10.08 1.16 -2.72
N SER A 245 10.62 -0.05 -2.56
CA SER A 245 11.89 -0.46 -3.19
C SER A 245 11.65 -1.20 -4.50
N TYR A 246 12.34 -0.77 -5.56
CA TYR A 246 12.31 -1.38 -6.89
C TYR A 246 13.70 -1.88 -7.38
N ALA A 247 14.66 -2.11 -6.48
CA ALA A 247 16.05 -2.38 -6.85
C ALA A 247 16.50 -3.86 -6.74
N ASP A 248 17.55 -4.20 -7.48
CA ASP A 248 18.19 -5.51 -7.74
C ASP A 248 18.34 -6.47 -6.52
N PRO A 249 18.00 -7.78 -6.65
CA PRO A 249 18.21 -8.81 -5.62
C PRO A 249 19.58 -8.90 -4.98
N LEU A 250 20.63 -8.47 -5.69
CA LEU A 250 22.01 -8.75 -5.29
C LEU A 250 22.67 -7.65 -4.45
N SER A 251 21.97 -6.52 -4.20
CA SER A 251 22.49 -5.44 -3.37
C SER A 251 21.48 -5.00 -2.31
N PRO A 252 21.77 -5.23 -1.01
CA PRO A 252 20.94 -4.70 0.05
C PRO A 252 20.82 -3.18 -0.08
N THR A 253 19.59 -2.67 0.02
CA THR A 253 19.32 -1.24 -0.14
C THR A 253 19.21 -0.61 1.25
N PRO A 254 20.10 0.33 1.62
CA PRO A 254 19.91 1.13 2.82
C PRO A 254 18.67 2.01 2.66
N VAL A 255 17.77 1.96 3.64
CA VAL A 255 16.61 2.86 3.73
C VAL A 255 16.96 3.90 4.78
N THR A 256 17.03 5.17 4.39
CA THR A 256 17.29 6.27 5.34
C THR A 256 16.05 6.53 6.20
N ILE A 257 16.24 6.51 7.50
CA ILE A 257 15.26 6.84 8.54
C ILE A 257 15.79 8.08 9.27
N ILE A 258 14.93 8.91 9.85
CA ILE A 258 15.35 9.93 10.83
C ILE A 258 14.36 9.89 11.98
N GLY A 259 14.73 9.30 13.11
CA GLY A 259 13.80 9.19 14.23
C GLY A 259 14.44 8.99 15.61
N PRO A 260 13.62 8.72 16.63
CA PRO A 260 14.06 8.50 18.01
C PRO A 260 14.94 7.24 18.12
N PRO A 261 15.43 6.87 19.33
CA PRO A 261 16.18 5.64 19.53
C PRO A 261 15.52 4.44 18.84
N GLU A 262 16.31 3.61 18.16
CA GLU A 262 15.85 2.53 17.26
C GLU A 262 14.84 1.57 17.90
N GLU A 263 14.94 1.42 19.22
CA GLU A 263 14.03 0.68 20.08
C GLU A 263 12.59 1.19 20.15
N ASN A 264 12.33 2.39 19.63
CA ASN A 264 11.03 3.00 19.54
C ASN A 264 10.42 2.90 18.14
N PHE A 265 11.04 2.16 17.21
CA PHE A 265 10.47 1.91 15.89
C PHE A 265 9.66 0.62 15.82
N VAL A 266 8.49 0.69 15.19
CA VAL A 266 7.78 -0.47 14.65
C VAL A 266 8.00 -0.46 13.13
N VAL A 267 8.40 -1.61 12.59
CA VAL A 267 8.62 -1.79 11.16
C VAL A 267 7.57 -2.77 10.65
N ASP A 268 6.75 -2.32 9.72
CA ASP A 268 5.90 -3.16 8.89
C ASP A 268 6.56 -3.37 7.53
N GLN A 269 6.35 -4.56 6.98
CA GLN A 269 6.92 -4.98 5.71
C GLN A 269 5.85 -5.77 4.95
N GLN A 270 5.56 -5.29 3.74
CA GLN A 270 4.66 -5.94 2.80
C GLN A 270 5.38 -6.15 1.47
N PHE A 271 4.96 -7.20 0.77
CA PHE A 271 5.51 -7.58 -0.52
C PHE A 271 4.47 -7.38 -1.60
N PHE A 272 4.91 -7.06 -2.81
CA PHE A 272 4.10 -7.24 -4.00
C PHE A 272 4.79 -8.21 -4.96
N ALA A 273 4.08 -9.25 -5.35
CA ALA A 273 4.49 -10.23 -6.36
C ALA A 273 3.39 -10.35 -7.43
N PRO A 274 3.71 -10.52 -8.73
CA PRO A 274 2.71 -10.61 -9.79
C PRO A 274 1.65 -11.71 -9.59
N ASP A 275 2.05 -12.83 -8.97
CA ASP A 275 1.25 -14.03 -8.74
C ASP A 275 0.56 -14.06 -7.36
N LEU A 276 1.03 -13.26 -6.40
CA LEU A 276 0.51 -13.22 -5.02
C LEU A 276 -0.09 -11.86 -4.64
N GLY A 277 -0.08 -10.88 -5.54
CA GLY A 277 -0.48 -9.51 -5.23
C GLY A 277 0.29 -8.93 -4.04
N VAL A 278 -0.38 -8.08 -3.24
CA VAL A 278 0.16 -7.60 -1.96
C VAL A 278 0.05 -8.72 -0.91
N ASN A 279 1.16 -9.09 -0.29
CA ASN A 279 1.30 -10.30 0.55
C ASN A 279 2.37 -10.18 1.66
N ASN A 280 2.44 -11.17 2.56
CA ASN A 280 3.55 -11.36 3.53
C ASN A 280 4.27 -12.71 3.41
N ARG A 281 4.18 -13.39 2.26
CA ARG A 281 4.73 -14.74 2.09
C ARG A 281 6.26 -14.73 2.26
N ALA A 282 6.79 -15.65 3.06
CA ALA A 282 8.20 -15.76 3.42
C ALA A 282 8.79 -14.49 4.08
N ILE A 283 7.99 -13.78 4.89
CA ILE A 283 8.49 -12.69 5.73
C ILE A 283 9.49 -13.21 6.76
N GLY A 284 10.58 -12.47 6.98
CA GLY A 284 11.70 -12.94 7.79
C GLY A 284 12.72 -13.78 6.98
N SER A 285 12.41 -14.11 5.73
CA SER A 285 13.10 -15.15 4.94
C SER A 285 12.81 -16.56 5.43
N ASP A 286 12.83 -17.48 4.49
CA ASP A 286 12.56 -18.89 4.70
C ASP A 286 13.39 -19.77 3.76
N VAL A 287 13.58 -21.05 4.10
CA VAL A 287 14.29 -22.02 3.28
C VAL A 287 13.30 -23.05 2.72
N PHE A 288 12.80 -22.80 1.51
CA PHE A 288 11.90 -23.76 0.87
C PHE A 288 12.68 -24.86 0.16
N ASP A 289 12.44 -26.12 0.56
CA ASP A 289 13.05 -27.32 -0.03
C ASP A 289 12.79 -27.42 -1.56
N ASP A 290 11.69 -26.84 -2.04
CA ASP A 290 11.24 -26.94 -3.44
C ASP A 290 11.80 -25.85 -4.37
N PHE A 291 12.56 -24.87 -3.84
CA PHE A 291 13.09 -23.76 -4.66
C PHE A 291 14.57 -23.95 -5.02
N PRO A 292 14.94 -23.92 -6.33
CA PRO A 292 16.33 -23.97 -6.75
C PRO A 292 17.06 -22.71 -6.28
N GLY A 293 17.84 -22.82 -5.19
CA GLY A 293 18.50 -21.70 -4.51
C GLY A 293 18.35 -21.70 -2.99
N GLY A 294 17.49 -22.57 -2.43
CA GLY A 294 17.39 -22.89 -1.01
C GLY A 294 16.65 -21.86 -0.17
N GLN A 295 17.04 -20.58 -0.19
CA GLN A 295 16.45 -19.54 0.67
C GLN A 295 15.65 -18.53 -0.16
N VAL A 296 14.45 -18.15 0.29
CA VAL A 296 13.60 -17.13 -0.32
C VAL A 296 13.08 -16.11 0.70
N GLY A 297 12.38 -15.09 0.22
CA GLY A 297 11.69 -14.12 1.06
C GLY A 297 12.50 -12.85 1.33
N SER A 298 12.04 -12.04 2.28
CA SER A 298 12.69 -10.80 2.65
C SER A 298 12.57 -10.50 4.14
N TYR A 299 13.59 -9.82 4.64
CA TYR A 299 13.69 -9.35 6.02
C TYR A 299 14.43 -8.02 6.05
N TRP A 300 14.31 -7.32 7.17
CA TRP A 300 15.10 -6.14 7.47
C TRP A 300 16.11 -6.42 8.60
N THR A 301 17.24 -5.73 8.54
CA THR A 301 18.32 -5.79 9.53
C THR A 301 18.95 -4.40 9.70
N ALA A 302 19.94 -4.28 10.59
CA ALA A 302 20.70 -3.07 10.84
C ALA A 302 19.81 -1.84 11.10
N LEU A 303 18.70 -2.03 11.83
CA LEU A 303 17.83 -0.93 12.22
C LEU A 303 18.57 -0.03 13.23
N THR A 304 18.66 1.24 12.90
CA THR A 304 19.25 2.31 13.69
C THR A 304 18.32 3.53 13.71
N THR A 305 18.66 4.55 14.49
CA THR A 305 18.00 5.87 14.40
C THR A 305 17.98 6.51 13.00
N GLN A 306 18.90 6.07 12.11
CA GLN A 306 19.17 6.69 10.82
C GLN A 306 18.86 5.81 9.61
N SER A 307 18.70 4.51 9.79
CA SER A 307 18.48 3.60 8.67
C SER A 307 18.03 2.22 9.09
N LEU A 308 17.49 1.47 8.14
CA LEU A 308 17.48 0.00 8.15
C LEU A 308 17.99 -0.53 6.81
N LYS A 309 18.32 -1.81 6.75
CA LYS A 309 18.71 -2.52 5.54
C LYS A 309 17.66 -3.57 5.22
N VAL A 310 17.13 -3.56 4.00
CA VAL A 310 16.27 -4.63 3.49
C VAL A 310 17.12 -5.65 2.75
N VAL A 311 16.96 -6.92 3.10
CA VAL A 311 17.60 -8.06 2.46
C VAL A 311 16.54 -8.90 1.77
N ARG A 312 16.78 -9.27 0.51
CA ARG A 312 15.93 -10.16 -0.29
C ARG A 312 16.76 -11.38 -0.67
N VAL A 313 16.15 -12.56 -0.63
CA VAL A 313 16.85 -13.82 -0.90
C VAL A 313 16.06 -14.63 -1.94
N GLY A 314 16.78 -15.34 -2.82
CA GLY A 314 16.18 -16.23 -3.82
C GLY A 314 15.17 -15.56 -4.75
N ALA A 315 14.09 -16.27 -5.08
CA ALA A 315 13.01 -15.81 -5.96
C ALA A 315 12.21 -14.59 -5.44
N ALA A 316 12.46 -14.16 -4.19
CA ALA A 316 11.99 -12.85 -3.71
C ALA A 316 12.80 -11.67 -4.30
N SER A 317 13.74 -11.95 -5.19
CA SER A 317 14.41 -10.98 -6.06
C SER A 317 13.45 -10.07 -6.81
N ASP A 318 12.30 -10.62 -7.20
CA ASP A 318 11.36 -9.97 -8.12
C ASP A 318 10.19 -9.32 -7.36
N GLN A 319 10.17 -9.44 -6.02
CA GLN A 319 9.15 -8.85 -5.18
C GLN A 319 9.46 -7.39 -4.89
N GLN A 320 8.50 -6.52 -5.19
CA GLN A 320 8.54 -5.13 -4.73
C GLN A 320 8.28 -5.13 -3.22
N GLN A 321 8.94 -4.21 -2.51
CA GLN A 321 8.87 -4.14 -1.05
C GLN A 321 8.24 -2.81 -0.66
N HIS A 322 7.21 -2.87 0.18
CA HIS A 322 6.62 -1.71 0.83
C HIS A 322 6.94 -1.79 2.32
N LEU A 323 7.72 -0.82 2.80
CA LEU A 323 8.09 -0.72 4.20
C LEU A 323 7.49 0.52 4.82
N ARG A 324 6.95 0.35 6.04
CA ARG A 324 6.49 1.45 6.87
C ARG A 324 7.17 1.40 8.21
N VAL A 325 7.77 2.52 8.61
CA VAL A 325 8.44 2.66 9.90
C VAL A 325 7.74 3.74 10.72
N TRP A 326 7.17 3.36 11.86
CA TRP A 326 6.58 4.27 12.83
C TRP A 326 7.45 4.41 14.05
N SER A 327 7.52 5.62 14.61
CA SER A 327 8.06 5.85 15.94
C SER A 327 6.97 6.03 16.98
N PHE A 328 6.99 5.26 18.07
CA PHE A 328 6.13 5.54 19.23
C PHE A 328 6.81 6.47 20.25
N GLY A 329 6.00 7.15 21.06
CA GLY A 329 6.44 7.89 22.25
C GLY A 329 7.00 9.30 22.00
N THR A 330 7.00 9.81 20.76
CA THR A 330 7.51 11.16 20.44
C THR A 330 6.55 12.04 19.62
N ASN A 331 5.24 12.06 19.94
CA ASN A 331 4.16 12.82 19.24
C ASN A 331 3.70 12.13 17.92
N PRO A 332 2.43 12.26 17.49
CA PRO A 332 1.24 11.56 17.98
C PRO A 332 0.74 10.41 17.07
N SER A 333 1.45 10.04 15.99
CA SER A 333 0.88 9.16 14.94
C SER A 333 0.90 7.66 15.27
N PHE A 334 1.72 7.21 16.22
CA PHE A 334 1.72 5.81 16.68
C PHE A 334 1.77 5.71 18.22
N PRO A 335 0.72 5.16 18.86
CA PRO A 335 0.63 5.08 20.32
C PRO A 335 1.74 4.25 20.97
N ALA A 336 2.13 4.63 22.18
CA ALA A 336 3.11 3.85 22.95
C ALA A 336 2.50 2.50 23.39
N PRO A 337 3.28 1.42 23.42
CA PRO A 337 2.79 0.14 23.91
C PRO A 337 2.49 0.22 25.41
N LEU A 338 1.46 -0.51 25.85
CA LEU A 338 1.16 -0.71 27.28
C LEU A 338 2.27 -1.49 27.99
N PHE A 339 2.98 -2.34 27.26
CA PHE A 339 4.16 -3.06 27.73
C PHE A 339 5.30 -2.99 26.72
N LYS A 340 6.48 -2.65 27.19
CA LYS A 340 7.75 -2.76 26.46
C LYS A 340 8.79 -3.36 27.41
N SER A 341 9.49 -4.41 26.97
CA SER A 341 10.65 -4.92 27.72
C SER A 341 11.67 -3.79 27.94
N SER A 342 12.07 -3.56 29.19
CA SER A 342 13.01 -2.49 29.55
C SER A 342 14.40 -2.72 28.96
N ASN A 343 14.84 -3.97 28.91
CA ASN A 343 16.14 -4.39 28.38
C ASN A 343 15.98 -5.45 27.27
N TRP A 344 17.04 -5.67 26.50
CA TRP A 344 17.17 -6.86 25.67
C TRP A 344 17.24 -8.11 26.55
N THR A 345 16.47 -9.13 26.21
CA THR A 345 16.45 -10.41 26.93
C THR A 345 17.25 -11.44 26.15
N GLU A 346 18.26 -12.04 26.77
CA GLU A 346 19.05 -13.13 26.18
C GLU A 346 18.21 -14.40 26.03
N ILE A 347 18.46 -15.14 24.94
CA ILE A 347 17.80 -16.41 24.68
C ILE A 347 18.74 -17.38 23.95
N ASN A 348 18.95 -18.57 24.52
CA ASN A 348 19.80 -19.60 23.93
C ASN A 348 19.05 -20.38 22.84
N PRO A 349 19.75 -21.00 21.86
CA PRO A 349 19.11 -21.88 20.90
C PRO A 349 18.32 -23.01 21.59
N GLY A 350 17.08 -23.23 21.16
CA GLY A 350 16.16 -24.22 21.72
C GLY A 350 15.49 -23.81 23.04
N GLN A 351 15.72 -22.59 23.51
CA GLN A 351 15.12 -22.09 24.75
C GLN A 351 13.74 -21.45 24.52
N THR A 352 12.87 -21.61 25.50
CA THR A 352 11.68 -20.78 25.70
C THR A 352 11.92 -19.81 26.86
N SER A 353 11.64 -18.52 26.64
CA SER A 353 11.76 -17.47 27.63
C SER A 353 10.40 -16.82 27.86
N SER A 354 9.90 -16.89 29.11
CA SER A 354 8.61 -16.31 29.49
C SER A 354 8.77 -14.86 29.93
N VAL A 355 7.94 -13.98 29.37
CA VAL A 355 7.86 -12.56 29.71
C VAL A 355 6.55 -12.31 30.46
N THR A 356 6.66 -11.86 31.71
CA THR A 356 5.49 -11.51 32.53
C THR A 356 5.08 -10.06 32.27
N PHE A 357 3.79 -9.85 32.06
CA PHE A 357 3.21 -8.52 31.95
C PHE A 357 2.74 -8.00 33.31
N PRO A 358 2.81 -6.67 33.55
CA PRO A 358 2.05 -6.08 34.62
C PRO A 358 0.55 -6.27 34.36
N ASN A 359 -0.29 -6.17 35.40
CA ASN A 359 -1.74 -6.36 35.31
C ASN A 359 -2.47 -5.19 34.60
N VAL A 360 -2.00 -4.82 33.41
CA VAL A 360 -2.48 -3.71 32.57
C VAL A 360 -3.40 -4.17 31.45
N PHE A 361 -3.23 -5.40 30.98
CA PHE A 361 -4.03 -6.00 29.91
C PHE A 361 -5.35 -6.57 30.43
N LYS A 362 -6.43 -6.38 29.68
CA LYS A 362 -7.77 -6.86 30.04
C LYS A 362 -8.21 -8.04 29.19
N ASP A 363 -7.80 -8.06 27.94
CA ASP A 363 -8.24 -9.03 26.95
C ASP A 363 -7.11 -9.35 25.96
N HIS A 364 -6.62 -10.59 26.00
CA HIS A 364 -5.57 -11.03 25.09
C HIS A 364 -6.00 -11.13 23.63
N ASP A 365 -7.30 -11.18 23.35
CA ASP A 365 -7.81 -11.12 21.98
C ASP A 365 -7.71 -9.71 21.40
N LYS A 366 -7.51 -8.70 22.23
CA LYS A 366 -7.28 -7.31 21.79
C LYS A 366 -5.82 -6.92 21.76
N MET A 367 -4.92 -7.82 22.12
CA MET A 367 -3.49 -7.55 22.18
C MET A 367 -2.85 -7.66 20.78
N VAL A 368 -1.98 -6.71 20.47
CA VAL A 368 -1.12 -6.69 19.27
C VAL A 368 0.32 -6.75 19.74
N VAL A 369 1.09 -7.69 19.21
CA VAL A 369 2.45 -8.00 19.68
C VAL A 369 3.46 -7.71 18.58
N SER A 370 4.52 -7.00 18.94
CA SER A 370 5.73 -6.89 18.14
C SER A 370 6.90 -7.49 18.90
N VAL A 371 7.62 -8.42 18.27
CA VAL A 371 8.91 -8.90 18.74
C VAL A 371 9.99 -8.42 17.77
N ILE A 372 11.14 -7.98 18.29
CA ILE A 372 12.33 -7.66 17.51
C ILE A 372 13.52 -8.43 18.07
N PHE A 373 14.46 -8.75 17.19
CA PHE A 373 15.63 -9.56 17.51
C PHE A 373 16.91 -8.75 17.43
N PHE A 374 17.91 -9.19 18.16
CA PHE A 374 19.24 -8.63 18.15
C PHE A 374 20.28 -9.73 17.98
N LYS A 375 21.26 -9.47 17.11
CA LYS A 375 22.40 -10.34 16.85
C LYS A 375 23.67 -9.71 17.41
N ASP A 376 24.30 -10.37 18.38
CA ASP A 376 25.49 -9.84 19.06
C ASP A 376 26.69 -9.78 18.12
N ALA A 377 26.85 -10.78 17.25
CA ALA A 377 27.98 -10.88 16.34
C ALA A 377 28.07 -9.73 15.33
N THR A 378 26.92 -9.17 14.91
CA THR A 378 26.87 -8.03 13.98
C THR A 378 26.43 -6.73 14.65
N ASN A 379 25.99 -6.77 15.92
CA ASN A 379 25.42 -5.63 16.65
C ASN A 379 24.24 -5.01 15.88
N GLU A 380 23.32 -5.85 15.39
CA GLU A 380 22.20 -5.44 14.54
C GLU A 380 20.85 -5.83 15.13
N ILE A 381 19.85 -4.94 14.97
CA ILE A 381 18.43 -5.25 15.19
C ILE A 381 17.80 -5.72 13.88
N HIS A 382 17.04 -6.81 13.90
CA HIS A 382 16.48 -7.46 12.71
C HIS A 382 15.16 -8.21 12.99
N ASN A 383 14.53 -8.69 11.91
CA ASN A 383 13.40 -9.65 11.94
C ASN A 383 13.67 -10.96 11.17
N THR A 384 14.94 -11.27 10.87
CA THR A 384 15.32 -12.53 10.20
C THR A 384 14.71 -13.75 10.89
N PHE A 385 14.11 -14.65 10.10
CA PHE A 385 13.39 -15.85 10.49
C PHE A 385 12.32 -15.62 11.57
N ILE A 386 11.66 -14.45 11.56
CA ILE A 386 10.49 -14.22 12.41
C ILE A 386 9.39 -15.22 12.08
N GLY A 387 8.82 -15.85 13.11
CA GLY A 387 7.84 -16.92 12.92
C GLY A 387 8.47 -18.30 12.73
N THR A 388 9.78 -18.38 12.51
CA THR A 388 10.60 -19.60 12.36
C THR A 388 10.47 -20.33 11.04
N ASP A 389 11.56 -21.01 10.70
CA ASP A 389 11.74 -21.96 9.60
C ASP A 389 11.94 -23.34 10.24
N GLY A 390 11.04 -24.28 9.94
CA GLY A 390 10.96 -25.60 10.55
C GLY A 390 11.13 -26.77 9.57
N GLY A 391 11.50 -26.52 8.31
CA GLY A 391 11.62 -27.52 7.25
C GLY A 391 12.98 -28.20 7.12
N GLY A 392 13.04 -29.44 6.61
CA GLY A 392 14.27 -30.01 6.04
C GLY A 392 15.52 -30.15 6.94
N GLY A 393 15.41 -29.97 8.27
CA GLY A 393 16.56 -29.88 9.20
C GLY A 393 17.00 -28.45 9.54
N PHE A 394 16.35 -27.47 8.91
CA PHE A 394 16.37 -26.06 9.27
C PHE A 394 15.35 -25.86 10.40
N ASN A 395 15.87 -25.56 11.58
CA ASN A 395 15.11 -25.30 12.80
C ASN A 395 15.64 -23.98 13.34
N ARG A 396 15.29 -22.88 12.67
CA ARG A 396 15.92 -21.56 12.83
C ARG A 396 14.91 -20.47 13.13
N GLY A 397 15.41 -19.33 13.58
CA GLY A 397 14.61 -18.17 13.95
C GLY A 397 14.02 -18.23 15.36
N ALA A 398 13.13 -17.27 15.59
CA ALA A 398 12.36 -17.18 16.82
C ALA A 398 10.93 -16.71 16.55
N LEU A 399 10.04 -17.07 17.48
CA LEU A 399 8.63 -16.69 17.45
C LEU A 399 8.15 -16.32 18.86
N TRP A 400 6.97 -15.69 18.93
CA TRP A 400 6.23 -15.56 20.19
C TRP A 400 4.98 -16.44 20.17
N GLN A 401 4.63 -16.98 21.35
CA GLN A 401 3.48 -17.87 21.54
C GLN A 401 2.91 -17.73 22.95
N ASN A 402 1.82 -18.47 23.22
CA ASN A 402 1.18 -18.57 24.53
C ASN A 402 0.78 -17.22 25.12
N LEU A 403 0.30 -16.31 24.27
CA LEU A 403 -0.09 -14.96 24.68
C LEU A 403 -1.30 -15.00 25.65
N LYS A 404 -1.09 -14.39 26.81
CA LYS A 404 -2.05 -14.23 27.90
C LYS A 404 -2.04 -12.78 28.35
N THR A 405 -3.07 -12.35 29.07
CA THR A 405 -3.07 -11.02 29.70
C THR A 405 -1.95 -10.85 30.72
N SER A 406 -1.45 -11.94 31.30
CA SER A 406 -0.37 -11.94 32.28
C SER A 406 1.03 -12.14 31.69
N GLY A 407 1.18 -12.46 30.40
CA GLY A 407 2.49 -12.74 29.83
C GLY A 407 2.46 -13.39 28.45
N ILE A 408 3.66 -13.63 27.92
CA ILE A 408 3.90 -14.24 26.61
C ILE A 408 5.18 -15.06 26.66
N ASP A 409 5.29 -16.09 25.83
CA ASP A 409 6.53 -16.86 25.67
C ASP A 409 7.21 -16.48 24.35
N VAL A 410 8.54 -16.34 24.38
CA VAL A 410 9.38 -16.22 23.17
C VAL A 410 10.21 -17.49 23.05
N VAL A 411 10.20 -18.10 21.87
CA VAL A 411 10.88 -19.37 21.59
C VAL A 411 11.93 -19.15 20.52
N ARG A 412 13.18 -19.51 20.80
CA ARG A 412 14.26 -19.60 19.80
C ARG A 412 14.42 -21.05 19.38
N ARG A 413 14.47 -21.31 18.07
CA ARG A 413 14.66 -22.67 17.55
C ARG A 413 16.09 -23.18 17.80
N GLY A 414 16.26 -24.51 17.78
CA GLY A 414 17.50 -25.17 18.24
C GLY A 414 18.72 -24.95 17.35
N ASN A 415 18.52 -24.74 16.05
CA ASN A 415 19.59 -24.54 15.07
C ASN A 415 19.73 -23.05 14.67
N ASP A 416 19.10 -22.14 15.41
CA ASP A 416 19.17 -20.71 15.15
C ASP A 416 20.52 -20.10 15.54
N SER A 417 21.08 -19.27 14.67
CA SER A 417 22.34 -18.55 14.89
C SER A 417 22.20 -17.02 14.80
N ASP A 418 20.96 -16.53 14.69
CA ASP A 418 20.69 -15.12 14.37
C ASP A 418 20.05 -14.37 15.53
N VAL A 419 19.28 -15.02 16.40
CA VAL A 419 18.51 -14.38 17.47
C VAL A 419 19.18 -14.55 18.83
N ASP A 420 20.17 -13.70 19.15
CA ASP A 420 20.84 -13.79 20.46
C ASP A 420 20.01 -13.16 21.59
N LYS A 421 19.28 -12.10 21.26
CA LYS A 421 18.39 -11.39 22.20
C LYS A 421 17.09 -10.99 21.54
N PHE A 422 16.08 -10.74 22.36
CA PHE A 422 14.79 -10.25 21.90
C PHE A 422 14.25 -9.11 22.76
N ARG A 423 13.30 -8.36 22.21
CA ARG A 423 12.43 -7.42 22.95
C ARG A 423 10.98 -7.61 22.53
N VAL A 424 10.08 -7.56 23.50
CA VAL A 424 8.64 -7.65 23.30
C VAL A 424 8.00 -6.28 23.51
N ARG A 425 7.05 -5.95 22.64
CA ARG A 425 6.17 -4.77 22.75
C ARG A 425 4.74 -5.20 22.53
N VAL A 426 3.84 -4.71 23.38
CA VAL A 426 2.44 -5.11 23.35
C VAL A 426 1.52 -3.89 23.52
N TRP A 427 0.59 -3.77 22.58
CA TRP A 427 -0.52 -2.84 22.60
C TRP A 427 -1.81 -3.62 22.86
N GLU A 428 -2.85 -2.92 23.31
CA GLU A 428 -4.20 -3.47 23.41
C GLU A 428 -5.16 -2.44 22.84
N TYR A 429 -5.87 -2.75 21.75
CA TYR A 429 -6.88 -1.83 21.23
C TYR A 429 -8.15 -1.85 22.08
N ASP A 430 -8.97 -0.80 21.95
CA ASP A 430 -10.13 -0.53 22.82
C ASP A 430 -9.78 -0.41 24.32
N ASN A 431 -8.49 -0.30 24.67
CA ASN A 431 -8.06 0.02 26.03
C ASN A 431 -7.82 1.53 26.15
N VAL A 432 -8.57 2.18 27.04
CA VAL A 432 -8.44 3.63 27.32
C VAL A 432 -7.03 4.06 27.71
N SER A 433 -6.22 3.15 28.26
CA SER A 433 -4.83 3.44 28.65
C SER A 433 -3.82 3.31 27.51
N SER A 434 -4.12 2.57 26.43
CA SER A 434 -3.17 2.37 25.33
C SER A 434 -3.25 3.46 24.27
N ASN A 435 -4.42 4.08 24.11
CA ASN A 435 -4.77 4.93 22.98
C ASN A 435 -4.50 4.26 21.61
N PHE A 436 -4.36 2.93 21.58
CA PHE A 436 -4.10 2.15 20.36
C PHE A 436 -5.43 1.96 19.61
N PRO A 437 -5.51 2.34 18.32
CA PRO A 437 -6.77 2.34 17.59
C PRO A 437 -7.31 0.92 17.44
N LYS A 438 -8.64 0.81 17.47
CA LYS A 438 -9.33 -0.41 17.06
C LYS A 438 -9.03 -0.71 15.58
N PRO A 439 -8.84 -1.97 15.18
CA PRO A 439 -8.78 -2.31 13.76
C PRO A 439 -10.08 -1.93 13.05
N ASP A 440 -9.95 -1.40 11.84
CA ASP A 440 -11.08 -1.12 10.94
C ASP A 440 -11.78 -2.39 10.47
N PHE A 441 -11.03 -3.50 10.42
CA PHE A 441 -11.57 -4.83 10.19
C PHE A 441 -10.92 -5.86 11.11
N ASP A 442 -11.73 -6.74 11.69
CA ASP A 442 -11.30 -7.84 12.53
C ASP A 442 -12.13 -9.07 12.18
N SER A 443 -11.48 -10.11 11.68
CA SER A 443 -12.18 -11.33 11.26
C SER A 443 -12.69 -12.17 12.45
N GLY A 444 -12.21 -11.89 13.67
CA GLY A 444 -12.22 -12.89 14.74
C GLY A 444 -11.39 -14.12 14.38
N TYR A 445 -11.41 -15.14 15.26
CA TYR A 445 -10.75 -16.41 14.95
C TYR A 445 -11.60 -17.25 14.00
N ILE A 446 -11.07 -17.51 12.81
CA ILE A 446 -11.68 -18.38 11.81
C ILE A 446 -10.96 -19.74 11.86
N PRO A 447 -11.70 -20.87 11.83
CA PRO A 447 -11.08 -22.19 11.83
C PRO A 447 -10.22 -22.45 10.58
N ASN A 448 -9.08 -23.09 10.76
CA ASN A 448 -8.20 -23.56 9.67
C ASN A 448 -8.86 -24.74 8.91
N PRO A 449 -8.95 -24.75 7.57
CA PRO A 449 -9.43 -25.94 6.86
C PRO A 449 -8.51 -27.16 7.11
N ASP A 450 -9.02 -28.38 6.93
CA ASP A 450 -8.24 -29.60 7.18
C ASP A 450 -7.21 -29.89 6.08
N SER A 451 -7.49 -29.45 4.85
CA SER A 451 -6.58 -29.50 3.71
C SER A 451 -5.84 -28.18 3.51
N PHE A 452 -4.69 -28.25 2.83
CA PHE A 452 -4.09 -27.05 2.25
C PHE A 452 -5.12 -26.38 1.35
N ASP A 453 -5.40 -25.11 1.64
CA ASP A 453 -6.38 -24.34 0.90
C ASP A 453 -6.04 -22.86 0.98
N THR A 454 -6.51 -22.12 -0.01
CA THR A 454 -6.57 -20.67 0.07
C THR A 454 -8.02 -20.26 0.21
N PHE A 455 -8.27 -19.29 1.09
CA PHE A 455 -9.63 -18.83 1.33
C PHE A 455 -9.68 -17.33 1.47
N MET A 456 -10.80 -16.78 1.01
CA MET A 456 -11.04 -15.35 0.94
C MET A 456 -11.69 -14.83 2.21
N VAL A 457 -11.13 -13.74 2.74
CA VAL A 457 -11.73 -12.93 3.81
C VAL A 457 -12.13 -11.58 3.22
N PHE A 458 -13.42 -11.26 3.28
CA PHE A 458 -13.96 -9.99 2.77
C PHE A 458 -14.00 -8.94 3.88
N HIS A 459 -13.14 -7.92 3.79
CA HIS A 459 -13.08 -6.82 4.75
C HIS A 459 -13.89 -5.59 4.31
N ASN A 460 -14.20 -5.45 3.02
CA ASN A 460 -15.07 -4.40 2.46
C ASN A 460 -14.68 -2.96 2.86
N LEU A 461 -13.39 -2.70 3.07
CA LEU A 461 -12.90 -1.39 3.53
C LEU A 461 -12.87 -0.34 2.42
N ASN A 462 -12.88 -0.76 1.15
CA ASN A 462 -12.79 0.11 -0.03
C ASN A 462 -11.60 1.09 0.01
N VAL A 463 -10.47 0.62 0.53
CA VAL A 463 -9.23 1.38 0.70
C VAL A 463 -8.13 0.69 -0.09
N SER A 464 -7.15 1.41 -0.62
CA SER A 464 -6.07 0.77 -1.37
C SER A 464 -5.14 -0.06 -0.45
N PRO A 465 -4.60 -1.21 -0.89
CA PRO A 465 -3.69 -2.04 -0.09
C PRO A 465 -2.50 -1.29 0.53
N GLU A 466 -1.93 -0.28 -0.15
CA GLU A 466 -0.81 0.50 0.42
C GLU A 466 -1.18 1.25 1.71
N ARG A 467 -2.47 1.46 1.95
CA ARG A 467 -2.98 2.11 3.16
C ARG A 467 -3.41 1.11 4.24
N MET A 468 -3.22 -0.19 4.05
CA MET A 468 -3.66 -1.21 5.00
C MET A 468 -2.49 -1.79 5.77
N LEU A 469 -2.53 -1.73 7.09
CA LEU A 469 -1.68 -2.54 7.98
C LEU A 469 -2.42 -3.85 8.26
N VAL A 470 -1.78 -4.98 8.00
CA VAL A 470 -2.35 -6.30 8.25
C VAL A 470 -1.60 -6.99 9.37
N ASP A 471 -2.32 -7.39 10.40
CA ASP A 471 -1.86 -8.30 11.45
C ASP A 471 -2.54 -9.65 11.25
N LEU A 472 -1.74 -10.70 11.16
CA LEU A 472 -2.20 -12.07 11.08
C LEU A 472 -1.67 -12.83 12.30
N THR A 473 -2.58 -13.35 13.13
CA THR A 473 -2.23 -14.15 14.30
C THR A 473 -2.88 -15.52 14.25
N PHE A 474 -2.25 -16.49 14.92
CA PHE A 474 -2.70 -17.87 14.96
C PHE A 474 -3.14 -18.24 16.37
N ARG A 475 -4.03 -19.23 16.48
CA ARG A 475 -4.34 -19.88 17.75
C ARG A 475 -4.29 -21.40 17.60
N SER A 476 -3.62 -22.03 18.57
CA SER A 476 -3.57 -23.47 18.76
C SER A 476 -4.20 -23.81 20.09
N ASP A 477 -5.30 -24.55 20.04
CA ASP A 477 -6.00 -25.08 21.21
C ASP A 477 -5.60 -26.55 21.47
N GLN A 478 -5.04 -27.25 20.46
CA GLN A 478 -4.60 -28.66 20.59
C GLN A 478 -3.19 -28.81 21.17
N VAL A 479 -2.28 -27.87 20.90
CA VAL A 479 -0.90 -27.92 21.42
C VAL A 479 -0.79 -27.16 22.74
N ALA A 480 -0.45 -27.90 23.79
CA ALA A 480 -0.22 -27.33 25.12
C ALA A 480 0.85 -26.23 25.05
N ASN A 481 0.57 -25.11 25.73
CA ASN A 481 1.46 -23.94 25.81
C ASN A 481 1.77 -23.27 24.46
N LYS A 482 0.95 -23.48 23.42
CA LYS A 482 1.07 -22.76 22.15
C LYS A 482 0.11 -21.58 22.05
N GLY A 483 -1.17 -21.79 22.37
CA GLY A 483 -2.17 -20.71 22.49
C GLY A 483 -2.17 -19.76 21.28
N ILE A 484 -2.30 -18.46 21.53
CA ILE A 484 -2.16 -17.42 20.50
C ILE A 484 -0.66 -17.22 20.17
N ASN A 485 -0.30 -17.26 18.89
CA ASN A 485 1.09 -17.32 18.42
C ASN A 485 1.28 -16.81 16.98
N ILE A 486 2.53 -16.78 16.52
CA ILE A 486 2.95 -16.53 15.12
C ILE A 486 3.87 -17.64 14.59
N ASP A 487 3.71 -18.88 15.03
CA ASP A 487 4.53 -19.98 14.54
C ASP A 487 4.32 -20.21 13.03
N ARG A 488 5.41 -20.27 12.27
CA ARG A 488 5.49 -20.33 10.81
C ARG A 488 4.75 -19.19 10.11
N TYR A 489 4.87 -17.99 10.66
CA TYR A 489 4.32 -16.76 10.09
C TYR A 489 5.00 -16.42 8.75
N GLY A 490 4.19 -16.20 7.71
CA GLY A 490 4.69 -16.06 6.34
C GLY A 490 4.70 -17.37 5.56
N GLY A 491 4.40 -18.49 6.24
CA GLY A 491 4.31 -19.82 5.66
C GLY A 491 5.66 -20.47 5.40
N ASP A 492 5.72 -21.79 5.61
CA ASP A 492 6.91 -22.64 5.48
C ASP A 492 6.61 -23.80 4.51
N SER A 493 7.55 -24.22 3.65
CA SER A 493 7.34 -25.31 2.68
C SER A 493 8.32 -26.45 2.95
N VAL A 494 7.80 -27.59 3.38
CA VAL A 494 8.57 -28.73 3.86
C VAL A 494 8.12 -30.00 3.15
N GLY A 495 9.03 -30.63 2.39
CA GLY A 495 8.77 -31.92 1.73
C GLY A 495 7.51 -31.94 0.84
N GLY A 496 7.23 -30.85 0.12
CA GLY A 496 6.04 -30.68 -0.73
C GLY A 496 4.74 -30.32 0.00
N GLY A 497 4.78 -30.12 1.33
CA GLY A 497 3.68 -29.60 2.14
C GLY A 497 3.94 -28.15 2.56
N PHE A 498 2.86 -27.38 2.76
CA PHE A 498 2.95 -26.03 3.31
C PHE A 498 2.57 -26.06 4.80
N LEU A 499 3.26 -25.32 5.64
CA LEU A 499 3.10 -25.28 7.10
C LEU A 499 2.89 -23.83 7.54
N GLY A 500 2.08 -23.63 8.59
CA GLY A 500 1.72 -22.28 9.03
C GLY A 500 0.76 -21.61 8.06
N ALA A 501 0.83 -20.28 7.99
CA ALA A 501 0.00 -19.50 7.09
C ALA A 501 0.63 -18.16 6.71
N ASN A 502 0.21 -17.66 5.54
CA ASN A 502 0.49 -16.31 5.07
C ASN A 502 -0.80 -15.67 4.56
N TRP A 503 -0.79 -14.35 4.44
CA TRP A 503 -1.79 -13.62 3.69
C TRP A 503 -1.22 -13.16 2.35
N GLN A 504 -2.09 -13.06 1.35
CA GLN A 504 -1.77 -12.69 -0.03
C GLN A 504 -2.99 -12.10 -0.72
N ASN A 505 -2.80 -11.62 -1.95
CA ASN A 505 -3.84 -11.04 -2.78
C ASN A 505 -4.70 -10.01 -2.01
N LEU A 506 -4.05 -9.17 -1.19
CA LEU A 506 -4.72 -8.06 -0.52
C LEU A 506 -5.21 -7.06 -1.58
N THR A 507 -6.51 -6.83 -1.59
CA THR A 507 -7.20 -5.92 -2.50
C THR A 507 -7.89 -4.81 -1.73
N THR A 508 -8.72 -4.02 -2.41
CA THR A 508 -9.50 -2.98 -1.74
C THR A 508 -10.56 -3.48 -0.78
N ASN A 509 -11.02 -4.72 -0.95
CA ASN A 509 -12.17 -5.26 -0.21
C ASN A 509 -11.98 -6.68 0.31
N SER A 510 -10.89 -7.34 -0.05
CA SER A 510 -10.63 -8.71 0.37
C SER A 510 -9.15 -9.00 0.54
N ILE A 511 -8.87 -10.01 1.35
CA ILE A 511 -7.56 -10.59 1.55
C ILE A 511 -7.68 -12.11 1.44
N GLU A 512 -6.72 -12.77 0.81
CA GLU A 512 -6.63 -14.22 0.76
C GLU A 512 -5.67 -14.70 1.84
N ILE A 513 -6.03 -15.77 2.53
CA ILE A 513 -5.12 -16.47 3.44
C ILE A 513 -4.79 -17.81 2.83
N SER A 514 -3.49 -18.11 2.75
CA SER A 514 -2.95 -19.39 2.33
C SER A 514 -2.45 -20.12 3.58
N SER A 515 -2.91 -21.35 3.80
CA SER A 515 -2.61 -22.13 5.00
C SER A 515 -2.29 -23.58 4.66
N GLY A 516 -1.40 -24.18 5.45
CA GLY A 516 -0.96 -25.57 5.32
C GLY A 516 -2.05 -26.64 5.47
N GLY A 517 -3.23 -26.23 5.92
CA GLY A 517 -4.28 -27.13 6.41
C GLY A 517 -3.97 -27.67 7.83
N ARG A 518 -5.01 -27.97 8.61
CA ARG A 518 -4.85 -28.48 9.99
C ARG A 518 -4.09 -29.79 10.06
N ALA A 519 -4.22 -30.65 9.06
CA ALA A 519 -3.54 -31.95 9.05
C ALA A 519 -2.01 -31.82 9.08
N PHE A 520 -1.48 -30.64 8.73
CA PHE A 520 -0.05 -30.36 8.64
C PHE A 520 0.40 -29.21 9.55
N SER A 521 -0.51 -28.59 10.32
CA SER A 521 -0.15 -27.45 11.17
C SER A 521 -0.78 -27.54 12.55
N ASP A 522 0.00 -27.15 13.55
CA ASP A 522 -0.50 -26.83 14.90
C ASP A 522 -1.27 -25.48 14.88
N LEU A 523 -2.07 -25.24 13.84
CA LEU A 523 -2.79 -23.99 13.59
C LEU A 523 -4.26 -24.35 13.50
N ASP A 524 -4.99 -24.18 14.60
CA ASP A 524 -6.42 -24.48 14.65
C ASP A 524 -7.25 -23.32 14.10
N PHE A 525 -6.78 -22.10 14.34
CA PHE A 525 -7.45 -20.86 13.94
C PHE A 525 -6.43 -19.82 13.48
N TYR A 526 -6.88 -18.94 12.60
CA TYR A 526 -6.19 -17.70 12.24
C TYR A 526 -7.13 -16.52 12.45
N ARG A 527 -6.56 -15.34 12.59
CA ARG A 527 -7.28 -14.08 12.72
C ARG A 527 -6.55 -13.00 11.96
N VAL A 528 -7.31 -12.24 11.18
CA VAL A 528 -6.83 -11.10 10.41
C VAL A 528 -7.38 -9.83 11.01
N ARG A 529 -6.51 -8.89 11.33
CA ARG A 529 -6.86 -7.55 11.76
C ARG A 529 -6.25 -6.55 10.79
N ILE A 530 -7.04 -5.57 10.35
CA ILE A 530 -6.62 -4.56 9.38
C ILE A 530 -6.86 -3.17 9.96
N TRP A 531 -5.85 -2.31 9.88
CA TRP A 531 -5.95 -0.88 10.16
C TRP A 531 -5.68 -0.08 8.88
N VAL A 532 -6.46 0.96 8.67
CA VAL A 532 -6.26 1.94 7.60
C VAL A 532 -5.35 3.04 8.14
N VAL A 533 -4.19 3.23 7.50
CA VAL A 533 -3.20 4.24 7.91
C VAL A 533 -3.32 5.53 7.10
N GLY A 534 -2.92 6.65 7.72
CA GLY A 534 -2.89 7.98 7.10
C GLY A 534 -4.27 8.65 6.96
N GLN A 535 -5.17 8.43 7.91
CA GLN A 535 -6.42 9.20 8.05
C GLN A 535 -6.20 10.49 8.82
#